data_AF-A0A9J6GKZ5-F1
#
_entry.id   AF-A0A9J6GKZ5-F1
#
_cell.length_a   1.000
_cell.length_b   1.000
_cell.length_c   1.000
_cell.angle_alpha   90.00
_cell.angle_beta   90.00
_cell.angle_gamma   90.00
#
_symmetry.space_group_name_H-M   'P 1'
#
loop_
_entity.id
_entity.type
_entity.pdbx_description
1 polymer ?
#
loop_
_entity_poly.entity_id
_entity_poly.type
_entity_poly.pdbx_seq_one_letter_code
_entity_poly.pdbx_strand_id
1 'polypeptide(L)'
;MKNEHKKGMSRNIVADIVGSVYPNQFVILGAHTDTWDVGQGVVDDGGGVYIGLAAIALARQLPRRPRRTLRLVLFTSEENGLIGSAEFARKHRKEMGNVSLALESDSGTFAPLGLTTKSKNKVTRCILQRVLSLLAPIGATRLEDAGQRGSDVLNLAKFGVPASTLLNRNERYFDYHHSRADTVTAENSRDLDLCAAFWAAVGYVFADLREMLPR
;
A
#
# COMPACT_ATOMS: atom_id res chain seq x y z
N MET A 1 -20.20 -12.71 -26.55
CA MET A 1 -20.33 -11.40 -25.88
C MET A 1 -19.48 -10.39 -26.63
N LYS A 2 -19.96 -9.16 -26.84
CA LYS A 2 -19.13 -8.04 -27.32
C LYS A 2 -18.88 -7.13 -26.12
N ASN A 3 -17.62 -6.86 -25.82
CA ASN A 3 -17.27 -5.89 -24.79
C ASN A 3 -17.35 -4.48 -25.39
N GLU A 4 -18.06 -3.57 -24.73
CA GLU A 4 -18.09 -2.16 -25.07
C GLU A 4 -17.22 -1.38 -24.08
N HIS A 5 -16.23 -0.65 -24.59
CA HIS A 5 -15.40 0.23 -23.77
C HIS A 5 -15.94 1.67 -23.85
N LYS A 6 -16.50 2.15 -22.74
CA LYS A 6 -16.93 3.56 -22.60
C LYS A 6 -15.95 4.31 -21.71
N LYS A 7 -15.51 5.49 -22.15
CA LYS A 7 -14.68 6.36 -21.32
C LYS A 7 -15.54 6.99 -20.23
N GLY A 8 -15.12 6.86 -18.98
CA GLY A 8 -15.74 7.51 -17.83
C GLY A 8 -14.76 8.42 -17.10
N MET A 9 -15.27 9.24 -16.19
CA MET A 9 -14.46 9.99 -15.24
C MET A 9 -14.42 9.25 -13.90
N SER A 10 -13.22 9.06 -13.36
CA SER A 10 -13.01 8.57 -12.00
C SER A 10 -12.01 9.46 -11.26
N ARG A 11 -11.75 9.20 -9.96
CA ARG A 11 -10.86 10.00 -9.12
C ARG A 11 -10.04 9.12 -8.17
N ASN A 12 -8.73 9.37 -8.11
CA ASN A 12 -7.95 8.94 -6.95
C ASN A 12 -8.36 9.77 -5.73
N ILE A 13 -8.39 9.14 -4.55
CA ILE A 13 -8.64 9.80 -3.28
C ILE A 13 -7.29 9.92 -2.56
N VAL A 14 -7.00 11.10 -2.00
CA VAL A 14 -5.73 11.36 -1.29
C VAL A 14 -6.04 11.93 0.09
N ALA A 15 -5.44 11.35 1.12
CA ALA A 15 -5.56 11.81 2.51
C ALA A 15 -4.20 11.89 3.18
N ASP A 16 -3.90 13.04 3.80
CA ASP A 16 -2.59 13.29 4.41
C ASP A 16 -2.68 13.46 5.93
N ILE A 17 -1.73 12.87 6.64
CA ILE A 17 -1.27 13.34 7.95
C ILE A 17 -0.01 14.14 7.70
N VAL A 18 -0.13 15.47 7.73
CA VAL A 18 0.98 16.39 7.45
C VAL A 18 2.12 16.19 8.45
N GLY A 19 3.32 15.97 7.92
CA GLY A 19 4.54 15.77 8.71
C GLY A 19 4.91 16.97 9.56
N SER A 20 5.52 16.72 10.71
CA SER A 20 5.90 17.75 11.69
C SER A 20 7.19 18.51 11.33
N VAL A 21 8.10 17.89 10.58
CA VAL A 21 9.43 18.45 10.25
C VAL A 21 9.61 18.66 8.75
N TYR A 22 9.16 17.69 7.94
CA TYR A 22 9.30 17.66 6.50
C TYR A 22 7.92 17.47 5.84
N PRO A 23 7.04 18.49 5.85
CA PRO A 23 5.67 18.37 5.35
C PRO A 23 5.59 18.05 3.84
N ASN A 24 6.65 18.33 3.09
CA ASN A 24 6.74 18.08 1.65
C ASN A 24 7.50 16.79 1.30
N GLN A 25 7.85 15.96 2.29
CA GLN A 25 8.39 14.61 2.10
C GLN A 25 7.34 13.59 2.47
N PHE A 26 7.29 12.47 1.77
CA PHE A 26 6.16 11.54 1.83
C PHE A 26 6.59 10.10 2.12
N VAL A 27 5.78 9.42 2.92
CA VAL A 27 5.59 7.97 2.84
C VAL A 27 4.18 7.74 2.35
N ILE A 28 4.03 6.97 1.28
CA ILE A 28 2.74 6.71 0.65
C ILE A 28 2.25 5.32 1.06
N LEU A 29 0.98 5.24 1.47
CA LEU A 29 0.20 4.02 1.60
C LEU A 29 -0.78 3.98 0.42
N GLY A 30 -0.77 2.88 -0.33
CA GLY A 30 -1.54 2.63 -1.54
C GLY A 30 -2.51 1.46 -1.38
N ALA A 31 -3.62 1.56 -2.10
CA ALA A 31 -4.68 0.58 -2.29
C ALA A 31 -5.51 1.07 -3.49
N HIS A 32 -6.37 0.24 -4.08
CA HIS A 32 -7.31 0.69 -5.12
C HIS A 32 -8.78 0.55 -4.71
N THR A 33 -9.63 1.37 -5.32
CA THR A 33 -11.06 1.51 -4.93
C THR A 33 -12.03 0.92 -5.94
N ASP A 34 -11.59 0.71 -7.17
CA ASP A 34 -12.36 -0.05 -8.14
C ASP A 34 -12.21 -1.55 -7.88
N THR A 35 -13.13 -2.33 -8.43
CA THR A 35 -13.13 -3.79 -8.38
C THR A 35 -13.91 -4.31 -9.58
N TRP A 36 -13.87 -5.62 -9.82
CA TRP A 36 -14.69 -6.26 -10.84
C TRP A 36 -16.16 -6.37 -10.42
N ASP A 37 -17.04 -6.31 -11.42
CA ASP A 37 -18.49 -6.24 -11.29
C ASP A 37 -19.18 -7.58 -10.95
N VAL A 38 -18.40 -8.59 -10.57
CA VAL A 38 -18.90 -9.95 -10.29
C VAL A 38 -19.01 -10.29 -8.80
N GLY A 39 -18.23 -9.61 -7.95
CA GLY A 39 -18.17 -9.83 -6.51
C GLY A 39 -18.49 -8.56 -5.72
N GLN A 40 -18.03 -8.51 -4.48
CA GLN A 40 -18.09 -7.33 -3.63
C GLN A 40 -16.76 -6.56 -3.58
N GLY A 41 -15.68 -7.09 -4.14
CA GLY A 41 -14.36 -6.45 -4.16
C GLY A 41 -13.73 -6.32 -2.79
N VAL A 42 -13.84 -7.36 -1.95
CA VAL A 42 -13.39 -7.31 -0.56
C VAL A 42 -11.91 -7.66 -0.47
N VAL A 43 -11.52 -8.80 -1.01
CA VAL A 43 -10.12 -9.24 -1.03
C VAL A 43 -9.32 -8.42 -2.05
N ASP A 44 -10.01 -7.85 -3.05
CA ASP A 44 -9.46 -7.12 -4.19
C ASP A 44 -10.29 -5.85 -4.51
N ASP A 45 -10.06 -4.72 -3.84
CA ASP A 45 -9.06 -4.44 -2.79
C ASP A 45 -9.67 -3.70 -1.59
N GLY A 46 -10.90 -4.05 -1.22
CA GLY A 46 -11.59 -3.48 -0.05
C GLY A 46 -10.80 -3.62 1.26
N GLY A 47 -10.07 -4.73 1.44
CA GLY A 47 -9.15 -4.98 2.54
C GLY A 47 -7.98 -3.98 2.56
N GLY A 48 -7.31 -3.76 1.42
CA GLY A 48 -6.23 -2.78 1.29
C GLY A 48 -6.72 -1.37 1.62
N VAL A 49 -7.89 -0.99 1.11
CA VAL A 49 -8.55 0.29 1.44
C VAL A 49 -8.80 0.40 2.94
N TYR A 50 -9.34 -0.65 3.57
CA TYR A 50 -9.63 -0.66 5.00
C TYR A 50 -8.37 -0.46 5.84
N ILE A 51 -7.29 -1.22 5.59
CA ILE A 51 -6.07 -1.12 6.39
C ILE A 51 -5.35 0.21 6.15
N GLY A 52 -5.45 0.79 4.94
CA GLY A 52 -4.96 2.13 4.62
C GLY A 52 -5.66 3.21 5.44
N LEU A 53 -6.99 3.17 5.49
CA LEU A 53 -7.80 4.08 6.31
C LEU A 53 -7.53 3.88 7.81
N ALA A 54 -7.44 2.64 8.27
CA ALA A 54 -7.12 2.31 9.66
C ALA A 54 -5.74 2.84 10.07
N ALA A 55 -4.73 2.72 9.21
CA ALA A 55 -3.40 3.27 9.44
C ALA A 55 -3.42 4.78 9.66
N ILE A 56 -4.17 5.52 8.83
CA ILE A 56 -4.36 6.97 9.01
C ILE A 56 -5.12 7.26 10.31
N ALA A 57 -6.20 6.54 10.59
CA ALA A 57 -6.99 6.76 11.81
C ALA A 57 -6.16 6.53 13.09
N LEU A 58 -5.38 5.44 13.14
CA LEU A 58 -4.51 5.11 14.27
C LEU A 58 -3.37 6.11 14.42
N ALA A 59 -2.71 6.49 13.33
CA ALA A 59 -1.63 7.47 13.36
C ALA A 59 -2.09 8.86 13.86
N ARG A 60 -3.35 9.25 13.61
CA ARG A 60 -3.93 10.50 14.13
C ARG A 60 -4.16 10.51 15.64
N GLN A 61 -4.25 9.33 16.26
CA GLN A 61 -4.44 9.20 17.72
C GLN A 61 -3.13 9.29 18.49
N LEU A 62 -1.98 9.20 17.81
CA LEU A 62 -0.68 9.28 18.45
C LEU A 62 -0.39 10.72 18.93
N PRO A 63 0.32 10.89 20.06
CA PRO A 63 0.61 12.22 20.63
C PRO A 63 1.56 13.06 19.77
N ARG A 64 2.24 12.43 18.81
CA ARG A 64 3.18 13.08 17.89
C ARG A 64 2.83 12.69 16.47
N ARG A 65 2.96 13.68 15.57
CA ARG A 65 2.89 13.45 14.12
C ARG A 65 4.25 12.96 13.63
N PRO A 66 4.30 12.09 12.62
CA PRO A 66 5.56 11.66 12.03
C PRO A 66 6.34 12.86 11.45
N ARG A 67 7.66 12.73 11.31
CA ARG A 67 8.50 13.79 10.72
C ARG A 67 8.09 14.14 9.28
N ARG A 68 7.74 13.15 8.45
CA ARG A 68 7.29 13.28 7.07
C ARG A 68 5.78 13.11 6.96
N THR A 69 5.19 13.59 5.87
CA THR A 69 3.77 13.39 5.60
C THR A 69 3.49 11.93 5.31
N LEU A 70 2.56 11.33 6.08
CA LEU A 70 2.00 10.02 5.78
C LEU A 70 0.78 10.23 4.87
N ARG A 71 0.88 9.81 3.62
CA ARG A 71 -0.12 10.01 2.57
C ARG A 71 -0.79 8.69 2.23
N LEU A 72 -2.10 8.60 2.41
CA LEU A 72 -2.90 7.53 1.82
C LEU A 72 -3.33 7.96 0.41
N VAL A 73 -3.07 7.13 -0.59
CA VAL A 73 -3.64 7.27 -1.93
C VAL A 73 -4.46 6.04 -2.22
N LEU A 74 -5.76 6.25 -2.43
CA LEU A 74 -6.65 5.23 -2.94
C LEU A 74 -6.77 5.46 -4.45
N PHE A 75 -6.11 4.61 -5.21
CA PHE A 75 -6.11 4.67 -6.66
C PHE A 75 -7.46 4.21 -7.21
N THR A 76 -7.74 4.60 -8.44
CA THR A 76 -8.92 4.15 -9.16
C THR A 76 -8.50 3.60 -10.51
N SER A 77 -9.32 2.71 -11.05
CA SER A 77 -9.10 2.11 -12.35
C SER A 77 -7.76 1.34 -12.40
N GLU A 78 -7.39 0.67 -11.31
CA GLU A 78 -6.29 -0.30 -11.25
C GLU A 78 -6.58 -1.44 -12.22
N GLU A 79 -7.80 -2.01 -12.13
CA GLU A 79 -8.20 -3.23 -12.82
C GLU A 79 -8.28 -3.07 -14.33
N ASN A 80 -8.42 -1.82 -14.78
CA ASN A 80 -8.41 -1.43 -16.19
C ASN A 80 -7.00 -1.08 -16.71
N GLY A 81 -5.95 -1.41 -15.95
CA GLY A 81 -4.56 -1.23 -16.35
C GLY A 81 -3.84 -0.07 -15.66
N LEU A 82 -3.96 0.05 -14.34
CA LEU A 82 -3.21 1.00 -13.49
C LEU A 82 -3.42 2.47 -13.88
N ILE A 83 -4.62 2.84 -14.35
CA ILE A 83 -4.86 4.15 -14.97
C ILE A 83 -4.73 5.26 -13.92
N GLY A 84 -5.31 5.07 -12.73
CA GLY A 84 -5.26 6.04 -11.65
C GLY A 84 -3.85 6.30 -11.15
N SER A 85 -3.06 5.26 -10.90
CA SER A 85 -1.68 5.42 -10.43
C SER A 85 -0.73 5.94 -11.51
N ALA A 86 -0.90 5.55 -12.77
CA ALA A 86 -0.17 6.13 -13.88
C ALA A 86 -0.41 7.65 -13.96
N GLU A 87 -1.67 8.08 -13.78
CA GLU A 87 -2.01 9.49 -13.83
C GLU A 87 -1.57 10.27 -12.59
N PHE A 88 -1.63 9.64 -11.42
CA PHE A 88 -1.04 10.18 -10.19
C PHE A 88 0.46 10.41 -10.38
N ALA A 89 1.19 9.41 -10.88
CA ALA A 89 2.62 9.49 -11.09
C ALA A 89 2.99 10.57 -12.12
N ARG A 90 2.18 10.74 -13.19
CA ARG A 90 2.38 11.80 -14.18
C ARG A 90 2.19 13.19 -13.56
N LYS A 91 1.10 13.42 -12.81
CA LYS A 91 0.79 14.72 -12.19
C LYS A 91 1.79 15.09 -11.09
N HIS A 92 2.21 14.12 -10.29
CA HIS A 92 3.12 14.32 -9.16
C HIS A 92 4.59 14.03 -9.49
N ARG A 93 4.96 13.96 -10.78
CA ARG A 93 6.33 13.62 -11.21
C ARG A 93 7.41 14.46 -10.52
N LYS A 94 7.17 15.75 -10.31
CA LYS A 94 8.13 16.66 -9.65
C LYS A 94 8.29 16.39 -8.16
N GLU A 95 7.31 15.74 -7.52
CA GLU A 95 7.33 15.37 -6.11
C GLU A 95 7.97 14.00 -5.86
N MET A 96 8.21 13.19 -6.90
CA MET A 96 8.73 11.81 -6.74
C MET A 96 10.06 11.77 -6.01
N GLY A 97 10.89 12.81 -6.15
CA GLY A 97 12.15 12.99 -5.41
C GLY A 97 11.96 13.10 -3.89
N ASN A 98 10.78 13.51 -3.44
CA ASN A 98 10.43 13.68 -2.03
C ASN A 98 9.66 12.49 -1.43
N VAL A 99 9.34 11.46 -2.22
CA VAL A 99 8.72 10.23 -1.72
C VAL A 99 9.83 9.30 -1.23
N SER A 100 9.88 9.05 0.08
CA SER A 100 10.86 8.16 0.72
C SER A 100 10.53 6.69 0.50
N LEU A 101 9.24 6.33 0.53
CA LEU A 101 8.76 4.97 0.39
C LEU A 101 7.30 5.01 -0.11
N ALA A 102 6.95 4.13 -1.04
CA ALA A 102 5.58 3.82 -1.40
C ALA A 102 5.26 2.37 -1.01
N LEU A 103 4.17 2.19 -0.27
CA LEU A 103 3.67 0.92 0.22
C LEU A 103 2.32 0.63 -0.40
N GLU A 104 2.01 -0.63 -0.69
CA GLU A 104 0.70 -1.03 -1.20
C GLU A 104 0.22 -2.38 -0.66
N SER A 105 -1.07 -2.47 -0.39
CA SER A 105 -1.76 -3.72 -0.12
C SER A 105 -2.77 -3.92 -1.23
N ASP A 106 -2.61 -5.00 -2.00
CA ASP A 106 -3.33 -5.24 -3.27
C ASP A 106 -3.23 -6.74 -3.66
N SER A 107 -3.29 -7.61 -2.65
CA SER A 107 -3.20 -9.06 -2.82
C SER A 107 -3.86 -9.76 -1.63
N GLY A 108 -5.00 -9.21 -1.21
CA GLY A 108 -5.74 -9.57 -0.01
C GLY A 108 -5.12 -9.03 1.28
N THR A 109 -5.84 -9.25 2.38
CA THR A 109 -5.44 -8.85 3.74
C THR A 109 -5.43 -10.02 4.72
N PHE A 110 -4.94 -11.17 4.26
CA PHE A 110 -4.69 -12.35 5.10
C PHE A 110 -3.59 -12.10 6.14
N ALA A 111 -3.34 -13.08 7.02
CA ALA A 111 -2.32 -12.99 8.07
C ALA A 111 -0.99 -12.40 7.56
N PRO A 112 -0.53 -11.25 8.13
CA PRO A 112 0.64 -10.55 7.62
C PRO A 112 1.92 -11.33 7.96
N LEU A 113 2.86 -11.30 7.02
CA LEU A 113 4.17 -11.95 7.13
C LEU A 113 5.32 -10.94 7.03
N GLY A 114 5.08 -9.76 6.45
CA GLY A 114 6.05 -8.68 6.35
C GLY A 114 5.85 -7.84 5.09
N LEU A 115 6.94 -7.54 4.36
CA LEU A 115 6.88 -6.82 3.08
C LEU A 115 7.60 -7.57 1.96
N THR A 116 7.13 -7.38 0.73
CA THR A 116 7.99 -7.55 -0.44
C THR A 116 8.58 -6.20 -0.87
N THR A 117 9.72 -6.18 -1.56
CA THR A 117 10.31 -4.93 -2.05
C THR A 117 10.90 -5.06 -3.44
N LYS A 118 10.77 -3.99 -4.25
CA LYS A 118 11.48 -3.84 -5.52
C LYS A 118 12.87 -3.26 -5.37
N SER A 119 13.19 -2.67 -4.21
CA SER A 119 14.48 -2.00 -4.03
C SER A 119 15.63 -3.03 -4.04
N LYS A 120 16.64 -2.75 -4.87
CA LYS A 120 17.91 -3.49 -4.91
C LYS A 120 19.01 -2.78 -4.11
N ASN A 121 18.76 -1.58 -3.60
CA ASN A 121 19.70 -0.86 -2.74
C ASN A 121 19.86 -1.60 -1.40
N LYS A 122 21.08 -2.06 -1.10
CA LYS A 122 21.39 -2.87 0.09
C LYS A 122 21.10 -2.12 1.41
N VAL A 123 21.34 -0.80 1.45
CA VAL A 123 21.08 0.02 2.64
C VAL A 123 19.58 0.13 2.88
N THR A 124 18.81 0.40 1.83
CA THR A 124 17.34 0.46 1.89
C THR A 124 16.74 -0.85 2.37
N ARG A 125 17.21 -1.99 1.84
CA ARG A 125 16.78 -3.32 2.30
C ARG A 125 17.16 -3.59 3.75
N CYS A 126 18.35 -3.17 4.19
CA CYS A 126 18.77 -3.30 5.59
C CYS A 126 17.84 -2.50 6.53
N ILE A 127 17.50 -1.25 6.16
CA ILE A 127 16.55 -0.43 6.92
C ILE A 127 15.16 -1.06 6.93
N LEU A 128 14.66 -1.54 5.78
CA LEU A 128 13.40 -2.27 5.68
C LEU A 128 13.36 -3.45 6.65
N GLN A 129 14.37 -4.31 6.60
CA GLN A 129 14.47 -5.47 7.48
C GLN A 129 14.58 -5.08 8.96
N ARG A 130 15.27 -3.99 9.28
CA ARG A 130 15.40 -3.50 10.66
C ARG A 130 14.07 -3.00 11.21
N VAL A 131 13.30 -2.25 10.43
CA VAL A 131 11.93 -1.84 10.82
C VAL A 131 11.05 -3.06 10.99
N LEU A 132 11.07 -4.01 10.04
CA LEU A 132 10.30 -5.25 10.12
C LEU A 132 10.63 -6.11 11.35
N SER A 133 11.87 -6.06 11.86
CA SER A 133 12.24 -6.78 13.09
C SER A 133 11.46 -6.31 14.33
N LEU A 134 10.93 -5.07 14.33
CA LEU A 134 10.09 -4.56 15.42
C LEU A 134 8.72 -5.24 15.47
N LEU A 135 8.30 -5.90 14.37
CA LEU A 135 7.01 -6.57 14.24
C LEU A 135 7.07 -8.06 14.63
N ALA A 136 8.16 -8.48 15.29
CA ALA A 136 8.31 -9.83 15.83
C ALA A 136 7.14 -10.31 16.71
N PRO A 137 6.49 -9.47 17.55
CA PRO A 137 5.34 -9.91 18.35
C PRO A 137 4.13 -10.41 17.55
N ILE A 138 3.99 -9.99 16.28
CA ILE A 138 2.93 -10.46 15.38
C ILE A 138 3.46 -11.40 14.28
N GLY A 139 4.74 -11.78 14.32
CA GLY A 139 5.36 -12.68 13.36
C GLY A 139 5.58 -12.10 11.95
N ALA A 140 5.36 -10.80 11.74
CA ALA A 140 5.40 -10.17 10.42
C ALA A 140 6.78 -9.53 10.11
N THR A 141 7.84 -10.33 10.12
CA THR A 141 9.23 -9.84 10.05
C THR A 141 9.94 -10.08 8.72
N ARG A 142 9.29 -10.75 7.76
CA ARG A 142 9.92 -11.17 6.49
C ARG A 142 10.07 -10.01 5.53
N LEU A 143 11.21 -9.96 4.85
CA LEU A 143 11.43 -9.09 3.69
C LEU A 143 11.77 -9.95 2.48
N GLU A 144 10.97 -9.83 1.42
CA GLU A 144 11.13 -10.62 0.20
C GLU A 144 11.27 -9.76 -1.05
N ASP A 145 11.69 -10.39 -2.13
CA ASP A 145 11.71 -9.72 -3.43
C ASP A 145 10.30 -9.67 -4.02
N ALA A 146 9.90 -8.47 -4.46
CA ALA A 146 8.60 -8.29 -5.09
C ALA A 146 8.54 -9.01 -6.45
N GLY A 147 7.51 -9.86 -6.62
CA GLY A 147 7.21 -10.57 -7.87
C GLY A 147 6.88 -9.64 -9.04
N GLN A 148 6.72 -10.18 -10.25
CA GLN A 148 6.55 -9.36 -11.47
C GLN A 148 5.16 -8.73 -11.66
N ARG A 149 4.16 -9.09 -10.83
CA ARG A 149 2.79 -8.59 -10.98
C ARG A 149 2.69 -7.09 -10.80
N GLY A 150 1.72 -6.51 -11.50
CA GLY A 150 1.36 -5.10 -11.41
C GLY A 150 0.93 -4.75 -9.99
N SER A 151 1.28 -3.54 -9.58
CA SER A 151 0.79 -2.88 -8.39
C SER A 151 0.88 -1.39 -8.70
N ASP A 152 -0.10 -0.61 -8.27
CA ASP A 152 -0.18 0.83 -8.53
C ASP A 152 1.10 1.58 -8.10
N VAL A 153 1.70 1.22 -6.96
CA VAL A 153 2.96 1.86 -6.50
C VAL A 153 4.16 1.56 -7.41
N LEU A 154 4.08 0.56 -8.30
CA LEU A 154 5.12 0.33 -9.31
C LEU A 154 5.18 1.43 -10.37
N ASN A 155 4.10 2.18 -10.60
CA ASN A 155 4.14 3.37 -11.45
C ASN A 155 4.99 4.49 -10.84
N LEU A 156 5.11 4.53 -9.50
CA LEU A 156 5.98 5.46 -8.79
C LEU A 156 7.43 4.94 -8.79
N ALA A 157 7.62 3.63 -8.69
CA ALA A 157 8.95 3.00 -8.74
C ALA A 157 9.72 3.30 -10.03
N LYS A 158 9.01 3.54 -11.15
CA LYS A 158 9.60 4.02 -12.42
C LYS A 158 10.37 5.35 -12.29
N PHE A 159 10.11 6.12 -11.23
CA PHE A 159 10.80 7.36 -10.88
C PHE A 159 11.86 7.18 -9.78
N GLY A 160 12.28 5.94 -9.52
CA GLY A 160 13.29 5.62 -8.50
C GLY A 160 12.78 5.73 -7.07
N VAL A 161 11.46 5.72 -6.85
CA VAL A 161 10.86 5.65 -5.51
C VAL A 161 11.00 4.21 -5.00
N PRO A 162 11.55 3.98 -3.80
CA PRO A 162 11.48 2.66 -3.18
C PRO A 162 10.02 2.24 -3.03
N ALA A 163 9.66 1.06 -3.55
CA ALA A 163 8.31 0.52 -3.51
C ALA A 163 8.29 -0.85 -2.83
N SER A 164 7.29 -1.10 -2.00
CA SER A 164 7.10 -2.36 -1.26
C SER A 164 5.62 -2.69 -1.14
N THR A 165 5.28 -3.97 -1.03
CA THR A 165 3.89 -4.42 -0.89
C THR A 165 3.71 -5.26 0.36
N LEU A 166 2.50 -5.36 0.87
CA LEU A 166 2.16 -6.29 1.95
C LEU A 166 2.51 -7.72 1.53
N LEU A 167 3.36 -8.39 2.31
CA LEU A 167 3.54 -9.84 2.22
C LEU A 167 2.63 -10.47 3.27
N ASN A 168 1.70 -11.32 2.84
CA ASN A 168 0.74 -12.02 3.69
C ASN A 168 0.53 -13.46 3.21
N ARG A 169 -0.24 -14.26 3.96
CA ARG A 169 -0.62 -15.63 3.60
C ARG A 169 -1.71 -15.67 2.52
N ASN A 170 -1.35 -15.26 1.31
CA ASN A 170 -2.26 -15.15 0.16
C ASN A 170 -2.38 -16.42 -0.69
N GLU A 171 -2.11 -17.62 -0.15
CA GLU A 171 -2.17 -18.86 -0.92
C GLU A 171 -3.55 -19.12 -1.53
N ARG A 172 -4.60 -18.58 -0.90
CA ARG A 172 -6.00 -18.69 -1.32
C ARG A 172 -6.54 -17.47 -2.05
N TYR A 173 -5.72 -16.46 -2.35
CA TYR A 173 -6.17 -15.24 -3.00
C TYR A 173 -6.93 -15.51 -4.30
N PHE A 174 -6.39 -16.39 -5.14
CA PHE A 174 -7.00 -16.76 -6.42
C PHE A 174 -8.21 -17.69 -6.33
N ASP A 175 -8.60 -18.13 -5.13
CA ASP A 175 -9.91 -18.76 -4.91
C ASP A 175 -11.04 -17.72 -4.96
N TYR A 176 -10.73 -16.45 -4.68
CA TYR A 176 -11.70 -15.36 -4.55
C TYR A 176 -11.57 -14.31 -5.66
N HIS A 177 -10.34 -13.91 -5.97
CA HIS A 177 -9.98 -12.86 -6.92
C HIS A 177 -10.80 -12.91 -8.21
N HIS A 178 -11.42 -11.78 -8.55
CA HIS A 178 -12.23 -11.56 -9.76
C HIS A 178 -13.39 -12.57 -9.91
N SER A 179 -13.96 -13.00 -8.78
CA SER A 179 -15.05 -13.98 -8.75
C SER A 179 -16.18 -13.57 -7.81
N ARG A 180 -17.31 -14.28 -7.92
CA ARG A 180 -18.45 -14.14 -6.99
C ARG A 180 -18.12 -14.53 -5.55
N ALA A 181 -17.01 -15.24 -5.32
CA ALA A 181 -16.58 -15.62 -3.99
C ALA A 181 -15.90 -14.47 -3.25
N ASP A 182 -15.47 -13.42 -3.95
CA ASP A 182 -14.93 -12.21 -3.34
C ASP A 182 -16.04 -11.44 -2.62
N THR A 183 -16.17 -11.73 -1.33
CA THR A 183 -17.22 -11.23 -0.44
C THR A 183 -16.66 -11.04 0.95
N VAL A 184 -17.40 -10.35 1.82
CA VAL A 184 -16.98 -10.12 3.22
C VAL A 184 -16.67 -11.41 3.99
N THR A 185 -17.21 -12.55 3.56
CA THR A 185 -16.97 -13.85 4.20
C THR A 185 -15.60 -14.44 3.90
N ALA A 186 -14.88 -13.92 2.90
CA ALA A 186 -13.50 -14.31 2.60
C ALA A 186 -12.50 -13.74 3.64
N GLU A 187 -12.88 -12.68 4.35
CA GLU A 187 -12.03 -12.01 5.32
C GLU A 187 -12.06 -12.65 6.70
N ASN A 188 -10.91 -12.59 7.38
CA ASN A 188 -10.77 -12.95 8.78
C ASN A 188 -10.53 -11.68 9.60
N SER A 189 -11.39 -11.41 10.59
CA SER A 189 -11.29 -10.18 11.39
C SER A 189 -9.96 -10.05 12.13
N ARG A 190 -9.38 -11.15 12.60
CA ARG A 190 -8.09 -11.11 13.29
C ARG A 190 -6.95 -10.80 12.32
N ASP A 191 -6.99 -11.34 11.11
CA ASP A 191 -5.98 -11.03 10.10
C ASP A 191 -6.10 -9.57 9.64
N LEU A 192 -7.32 -9.05 9.45
CA LEU A 192 -7.57 -7.64 9.18
C LEU A 192 -7.02 -6.73 10.29
N ASP A 193 -7.25 -7.05 11.56
CA ASP A 193 -6.71 -6.29 12.69
C ASP A 193 -5.17 -6.32 12.73
N LEU A 194 -4.57 -7.48 12.47
CA LEU A 194 -3.11 -7.62 12.40
C LEU A 194 -2.52 -6.84 11.21
N CYS A 195 -3.17 -6.88 10.06
CA CYS A 195 -2.78 -6.10 8.88
C CYS A 195 -2.91 -4.60 9.15
N ALA A 196 -4.00 -4.14 9.75
CA ALA A 196 -4.18 -2.74 10.13
C ALA A 196 -3.09 -2.27 11.11
N ALA A 197 -2.80 -3.06 12.15
CA ALA A 197 -1.73 -2.76 13.10
C ALA A 197 -0.35 -2.73 12.43
N PHE A 198 -0.06 -3.70 11.57
CA PHE A 198 1.18 -3.77 10.79
C PHE A 198 1.33 -2.55 9.89
N TRP A 199 0.30 -2.22 9.11
CA TRP A 199 0.31 -1.11 8.14
C TRP A 199 0.47 0.24 8.83
N ALA A 200 -0.23 0.45 9.95
CA ALA A 200 -0.10 1.64 10.79
C ALA A 200 1.33 1.79 11.33
N ALA A 201 1.87 0.73 11.94
CA ALA A 201 3.20 0.76 12.55
C ALA A 201 4.30 1.00 11.52
N VAL A 202 4.28 0.26 10.41
CA VAL A 202 5.26 0.37 9.32
C VAL A 202 5.17 1.75 8.67
N GLY A 203 3.97 2.19 8.28
CA GLY A 203 3.75 3.49 7.65
C GLY A 203 4.23 4.64 8.54
N TYR A 204 3.87 4.62 9.84
CA TYR A 204 4.30 5.64 10.78
C TYR A 204 5.82 5.63 11.00
N VAL A 205 6.43 4.46 11.26
CA VAL A 205 7.87 4.36 11.53
C VAL A 205 8.68 4.85 10.34
N PHE A 206 8.32 4.49 9.11
CA PHE A 206 8.99 5.02 7.92
C PHE A 206 8.81 6.52 7.74
N ALA A 207 7.62 7.04 8.02
CA ALA A 207 7.35 8.48 7.97
C ALA A 207 8.15 9.23 9.06
N ASP A 208 8.49 8.57 10.17
CA ASP A 208 9.18 9.17 11.31
C ASP A 208 10.71 8.96 11.33
N LEU A 209 11.27 8.22 10.36
CA LEU A 209 12.73 8.09 10.24
C LEU A 209 13.42 9.46 10.14
N ARG A 210 14.67 9.56 10.62
CA ARG A 210 15.42 10.82 10.52
C ARG A 210 15.69 11.18 9.05
N GLU A 211 16.22 10.23 8.30
CA GLU A 211 16.55 10.37 6.89
C GLU A 211 15.56 9.65 5.99
N MET A 212 15.46 10.08 4.72
CA MET A 212 14.75 9.31 3.70
C MET A 212 15.52 8.04 3.37
N LEU A 213 14.80 7.03 2.86
CA LEU A 213 15.45 5.84 2.33
C LEU A 213 16.36 6.21 1.15
N PRO A 214 17.59 5.67 1.09
CA PRO A 214 18.43 5.78 -0.10
C PRO A 214 17.73 5.18 -1.33
N ARG A 215 18.03 5.74 -2.50
CA ARG A 215 17.53 5.24 -3.78
C ARG A 215 18.49 4.21 -4.37
#